data_AF-A0A2E9T9Y0-F1
#
_entry.id   AF-A0A2E9T9Y0-F1
#
_cell.length_a   1.000
_cell.length_b   1.000
_cell.length_c   1.000
_cell.angle_alpha   90.00
_cell.angle_beta   90.00
_cell.angle_gamma   90.00
#
_symmetry.space_group_name_H-M   'P 1'
#
loop_
_entity.id
_entity.type
_entity.pdbx_description
1 polymer ?
#
loop_
_entity_poly.entity_id
_entity_poly.type
_entity_poly.pdbx_seq_one_letter_code
_entity_poly.pdbx_strand_id
1 'polypeptide(L)'
;YQLWGGDWDDYTGTYKVLNDAIEDAAEKPDEGCFDISAIEFAVDGGNEDKAQQLTKLMGLGGGAGEALKFDSSDYKLAFHLVRGEVAFTDNGDNPGGDFERFDLALRTKIAEAGEGPGGWKDGGEIFLETPHLSFSYNKSGDFTIGGKNVKAHMFTYDIEHADFRLEITTAPGNKNIQGGVTYNDGFELEAITLDTVAGVFGFGESVLYAGLMGDGKIEEFGAAVGASLLFGRINSASKEILEDNGFEQLVEKISSDNGGMTGVYARAQGEIPIVQDGCWLKLSVGGEVEVWYFTGDGQSAYGGSLRGYAHGEALCVVSARGDVSLTMNKKQINGQDALKFEGEGWIAGGLTIWPGSCSPGSWGATWKGRWWNDSWCWQAGAAAEIIWKSKAYQPTNGWSYSLDADYE
;
A
#
# COMPACT_ATOMS: atom_id res chain seq x y z
N TYR A 1 5.85 -3.37 44.80
CA TYR A 1 4.51 -3.90 44.48
C TYR A 1 4.61 -4.58 43.12
N GLN A 2 4.55 -5.91 43.08
CA GLN A 2 4.46 -6.68 41.84
C GLN A 2 3.07 -6.44 41.26
N LEU A 3 2.99 -5.91 40.03
CA LEU A 3 1.72 -5.60 39.36
C LEU A 3 1.19 -6.72 38.49
N TRP A 4 1.94 -7.81 38.25
CA TRP A 4 1.55 -8.82 37.27
C TRP A 4 2.02 -10.21 37.69
N GLY A 5 1.07 -11.08 38.02
CA GLY A 5 1.26 -12.50 38.26
C GLY A 5 0.14 -13.27 37.56
N GLY A 6 0.48 -14.03 36.52
CA GLY A 6 -0.41 -14.89 35.74
C GLY A 6 0.33 -15.42 34.52
N ASP A 7 0.17 -16.71 34.20
CA ASP A 7 0.82 -17.46 33.12
C ASP A 7 0.62 -16.81 31.73
N TRP A 8 1.70 -16.76 30.94
CA TRP A 8 1.86 -15.94 29.72
C TRP A 8 1.81 -16.73 28.40
N ASP A 9 1.16 -17.89 28.35
CA ASP A 9 1.42 -18.84 27.25
C ASP A 9 0.38 -18.94 26.11
N ASP A 10 -0.62 -18.06 25.96
CA ASP A 10 -1.53 -18.20 24.80
C ASP A 10 -2.19 -16.90 24.29
N TYR A 11 -1.38 -15.95 23.80
CA TYR A 11 -1.90 -14.77 23.07
C TYR A 11 -1.57 -14.75 21.58
N THR A 12 -0.92 -15.78 21.05
CA THR A 12 -0.53 -15.85 19.63
C THR A 12 -1.76 -15.84 18.70
N GLY A 13 -2.89 -16.39 19.16
CA GLY A 13 -4.17 -16.34 18.43
C GLY A 13 -4.83 -14.96 18.39
N THR A 14 -4.79 -14.22 19.50
CA THR A 14 -5.45 -12.90 19.63
C THR A 14 -4.70 -11.80 18.87
N TYR A 15 -3.36 -11.87 18.86
CA TYR A 15 -2.54 -10.89 18.14
C TYR A 15 -2.59 -11.05 16.62
N LYS A 16 -2.75 -12.28 16.13
CA LYS A 16 -2.93 -12.54 14.70
C LYS A 16 -4.25 -11.97 14.19
N VAL A 17 -5.34 -12.21 14.91
CA VAL A 17 -6.67 -11.65 14.58
C VAL A 17 -6.67 -10.12 14.57
N LEU A 18 -5.89 -9.47 15.45
CA LEU A 18 -5.82 -8.01 15.49
C LEU A 18 -4.99 -7.41 14.35
N ASN A 19 -3.89 -8.05 13.96
CA ASN A 19 -3.08 -7.59 12.84
C ASN A 19 -3.77 -7.85 11.50
N ASP A 20 -4.38 -9.03 11.34
CA ASP A 20 -5.19 -9.38 10.17
C ASP A 20 -6.38 -8.39 10.03
N ALA A 21 -7.01 -7.96 11.15
CA ALA A 21 -8.09 -6.97 11.13
C ALA A 21 -7.64 -5.52 10.85
N ILE A 22 -6.37 -5.19 11.11
CA ILE A 22 -5.79 -3.88 10.76
C ILE A 22 -5.43 -3.85 9.27
N GLU A 23 -4.99 -4.98 8.71
CA GLU A 23 -4.72 -5.15 7.28
C GLU A 23 -6.03 -5.19 6.47
N ASP A 24 -7.04 -5.97 6.88
CA ASP A 24 -8.36 -6.04 6.22
C ASP A 24 -9.10 -4.69 6.23
N ALA A 25 -8.92 -3.89 7.28
CA ALA A 25 -9.56 -2.57 7.39
C ALA A 25 -8.93 -1.50 6.49
N ALA A 26 -7.77 -1.77 5.90
CA ALA A 26 -7.12 -0.90 4.92
C ALA A 26 -7.68 -1.12 3.50
N GLU A 27 -8.28 -2.28 3.21
CA GLU A 27 -8.81 -2.63 1.89
C GLU A 27 -10.24 -2.12 1.64
N LYS A 28 -10.95 -1.63 2.68
CA LYS A 28 -12.36 -1.21 2.58
C LYS A 28 -12.63 0.13 3.29
N PRO A 29 -12.37 1.28 2.65
CA PRO A 29 -12.49 2.61 3.27
C PRO A 29 -13.92 2.98 3.68
N ASP A 30 -14.94 2.38 3.08
CA ASP A 30 -16.36 2.66 3.35
C ASP A 30 -16.96 1.73 4.43
N GLU A 31 -16.29 0.61 4.73
CA GLU A 31 -16.57 -0.24 5.89
C GLU A 31 -15.62 0.20 7.00
N GLY A 32 -16.01 1.28 7.71
CA GLY A 32 -15.20 1.90 8.75
C GLY A 32 -14.51 0.87 9.66
N CYS A 33 -13.19 1.04 9.84
CA CYS A 33 -12.33 0.05 10.49
C CYS A 33 -12.93 -0.51 11.79
N PHE A 34 -12.97 -1.85 11.85
CA PHE A 34 -13.66 -2.74 12.76
C PHE A 34 -15.16 -2.94 12.44
N ASP A 35 -15.59 -4.21 12.32
CA ASP A 35 -16.97 -4.60 12.59
C ASP A 35 -17.26 -4.21 14.05
N ILE A 36 -17.70 -2.96 14.23
CA ILE A 36 -18.14 -2.42 15.51
C ILE A 36 -19.18 -3.36 16.08
N SER A 37 -20.00 -4.02 15.25
CA SER A 37 -20.96 -5.04 15.69
C SER A 37 -20.30 -6.32 16.23
N ALA A 38 -19.09 -6.71 15.82
CA ALA A 38 -18.37 -7.85 16.40
C ALA A 38 -17.66 -7.47 17.73
N ILE A 39 -17.13 -6.24 17.83
CA ILE A 39 -16.57 -5.70 19.08
C ILE A 39 -17.70 -5.41 20.07
N GLU A 40 -18.79 -4.80 19.63
CA GLU A 40 -20.02 -4.60 20.39
C GLU A 40 -20.61 -5.96 20.75
N PHE A 41 -20.69 -6.97 19.87
CA PHE A 41 -21.20 -8.30 20.27
C PHE A 41 -20.31 -8.98 21.34
N ALA A 42 -19.00 -8.77 21.31
CA ALA A 42 -18.08 -9.23 22.35
C ALA A 42 -18.12 -8.40 23.65
N VAL A 43 -18.59 -7.15 23.58
CA VAL A 43 -18.67 -6.18 24.70
C VAL A 43 -20.09 -6.07 25.29
N ASP A 44 -21.12 -6.39 24.52
CA ASP A 44 -22.57 -6.25 24.78
C ASP A 44 -23.22 -7.59 25.18
N GLY A 45 -22.42 -8.66 25.27
CA GLY A 45 -22.82 -9.95 25.84
C GLY A 45 -23.10 -9.92 27.34
N GLY A 46 -23.06 -8.75 27.99
CA GLY A 46 -23.31 -8.61 29.42
C GLY A 46 -23.65 -7.18 29.81
N ASN A 47 -24.57 -7.06 30.76
CA ASN A 47 -25.10 -5.82 31.34
C ASN A 47 -24.04 -5.09 32.21
N GLU A 48 -22.91 -4.71 31.59
CA GLU A 48 -21.70 -4.17 32.25
C GLU A 48 -21.57 -2.65 32.10
N ASP A 49 -21.01 -2.00 33.11
CA ASP A 49 -20.92 -0.53 33.22
C ASP A 49 -19.81 0.06 32.33
N LYS A 50 -19.93 1.33 31.90
CA LYS A 50 -18.99 2.02 30.98
C LYS A 50 -17.52 1.93 31.42
N ALA A 51 -17.27 1.87 32.73
CA ALA A 51 -15.92 1.71 33.29
C ALA A 51 -15.29 0.34 32.99
N GLN A 52 -16.08 -0.73 32.89
CA GLN A 52 -15.61 -2.07 32.54
C GLN A 52 -15.32 -2.20 31.04
N GLN A 53 -16.09 -1.50 30.20
CA GLN A 53 -15.81 -1.37 28.77
C GLN A 53 -14.51 -0.60 28.51
N LEU A 54 -14.28 0.51 29.23
CA LEU A 54 -13.04 1.29 29.16
C LEU A 54 -11.82 0.48 29.65
N THR A 55 -12.01 -0.36 30.66
CA THR A 55 -10.96 -1.26 31.17
C THR A 55 -10.62 -2.38 30.17
N LYS A 56 -11.61 -2.91 29.43
CA LYS A 56 -11.39 -3.86 28.32
C LYS A 56 -10.68 -3.19 27.13
N LEU A 57 -11.06 -1.97 26.77
CA LEU A 57 -10.37 -1.16 25.75
C LEU A 57 -8.90 -0.84 26.12
N MET A 58 -8.65 -0.51 27.39
CA MET A 58 -7.30 -0.33 27.93
C MET A 58 -6.52 -1.66 27.99
N GLY A 59 -7.21 -2.78 28.25
CA GLY A 59 -6.64 -4.14 28.22
C GLY A 59 -6.26 -4.64 26.82
N LEU A 60 -6.85 -4.04 25.77
CA LEU A 60 -6.49 -4.24 24.36
C LEU A 60 -5.37 -3.29 23.89
N GLY A 61 -4.76 -2.54 24.81
CA GLY A 61 -3.65 -1.63 24.51
C GLY A 61 -4.05 -0.32 23.82
N GLY A 62 -5.35 0.03 23.76
CA GLY A 62 -5.84 1.28 23.20
C GLY A 62 -6.00 2.35 24.28
N GLY A 63 -5.06 3.28 24.37
CA GLY A 63 -5.23 4.52 25.15
C GLY A 63 -6.05 5.55 24.38
N ALA A 64 -7.01 6.22 25.04
CA ALA A 64 -7.60 7.47 24.56
C ALA A 64 -7.04 8.61 25.43
N GLY A 65 -6.34 9.56 24.83
CA GLY A 65 -5.77 10.72 25.51
C GLY A 65 -6.55 11.98 25.19
N GLU A 66 -6.95 12.74 26.22
CA GLU A 66 -7.64 14.01 26.04
C GLU A 66 -6.69 15.14 25.59
N ALA A 67 -7.27 16.13 24.92
CA ALA A 67 -6.57 17.14 24.12
C ALA A 67 -5.48 17.90 24.89
N LEU A 68 -4.24 17.81 24.42
CA LEU A 68 -3.18 18.71 24.85
C LEU A 68 -3.42 20.07 24.20
N LYS A 69 -3.86 21.05 24.99
CA LYS A 69 -3.88 22.46 24.58
C LYS A 69 -2.47 23.00 24.79
N PHE A 70 -1.78 23.37 23.72
CA PHE A 70 -0.49 24.05 23.86
C PHE A 70 -0.78 25.47 24.35
N ASP A 71 -0.20 25.85 25.50
CA ASP A 71 -0.33 27.21 26.03
C ASP A 71 0.11 28.19 24.93
N SER A 72 -0.76 29.15 24.59
CA SER A 72 -0.65 30.16 23.52
C SER A 72 -0.89 29.73 22.06
N SER A 73 -1.31 28.49 21.76
CA SER A 73 -1.71 28.12 20.39
C SER A 73 -3.23 28.15 20.19
N ASP A 74 -3.68 28.62 19.02
CA ASP A 74 -5.07 28.49 18.56
C ASP A 74 -5.42 27.05 18.15
N TYR A 75 -4.53 26.08 18.36
CA TYR A 75 -4.70 24.68 17.97
C TYR A 75 -4.85 23.75 19.17
N LYS A 76 -5.58 22.66 18.98
CA LYS A 76 -5.69 21.52 19.88
C LYS A 76 -5.17 20.28 19.18
N LEU A 77 -4.59 19.38 19.96
CA LEU A 77 -4.12 18.09 19.50
C LEU A 77 -4.85 16.99 20.27
N ALA A 78 -5.49 16.08 19.55
CA ALA A 78 -6.12 14.90 20.12
C ALA A 78 -5.55 13.63 19.49
N PHE A 79 -5.52 12.59 20.33
CA PHE A 79 -5.06 11.27 19.94
C PHE A 79 -6.09 10.23 20.37
N HIS A 80 -6.41 9.32 19.46
CA HIS A 80 -7.32 8.22 19.73
C HIS A 80 -6.67 6.89 19.33
N LEU A 81 -7.07 5.81 20.00
CA LEU A 81 -6.60 4.45 19.70
C LEU A 81 -5.07 4.36 19.69
N VAL A 82 -4.43 4.95 20.71
CA VAL A 82 -2.98 4.93 20.84
C VAL A 82 -2.56 3.53 21.26
N ARG A 83 -1.79 2.85 20.41
CA ARG A 83 -1.17 1.55 20.68
C ARG A 83 0.33 1.69 20.55
N GLY A 84 1.06 1.26 21.57
CA GLY A 84 2.52 1.22 21.55
C GLY A 84 3.06 -0.15 21.88
N GLU A 85 4.16 -0.53 21.25
CA GLU A 85 4.94 -1.72 21.57
C GLU A 85 6.35 -1.32 21.98
N VAL A 86 6.87 -1.94 23.04
CA VAL A 86 8.28 -1.83 23.39
C VAL A 86 8.85 -3.22 23.51
N ALA A 87 9.73 -3.58 22.57
CA ALA A 87 10.38 -4.87 22.53
C ALA A 87 11.75 -4.80 23.23
N PHE A 88 12.03 -5.82 24.03
CA PHE A 88 13.33 -6.05 24.67
C PHE A 88 13.79 -7.47 24.37
N THR A 89 15.09 -7.67 24.16
CA THR A 89 15.70 -9.00 24.12
C THR A 89 16.14 -9.39 25.53
N ASP A 90 15.79 -10.60 25.95
CA ASP A 90 16.28 -11.17 27.19
C ASP A 90 17.76 -11.54 27.08
N ASN A 91 18.58 -11.05 28.02
CA ASN A 91 20.01 -11.30 28.06
C ASN A 91 20.38 -12.58 28.84
N GLY A 92 19.41 -13.44 29.14
CA GLY A 92 19.64 -14.70 29.85
C GLY A 92 19.99 -14.45 31.33
N ASP A 93 21.19 -14.84 31.76
CA ASP A 93 21.57 -14.85 33.18
C ASP A 93 21.88 -13.47 33.79
N ASN A 94 21.88 -12.39 32.98
CA ASN A 94 22.10 -11.03 33.47
C ASN A 94 20.77 -10.32 33.78
N PRO A 95 20.62 -9.66 34.94
CA PRO A 95 19.45 -8.85 35.23
C PRO A 95 19.42 -7.59 34.34
N GLY A 96 18.68 -7.67 33.24
CA GLY A 96 18.39 -6.55 32.33
C GLY A 96 18.11 -7.02 30.90
N GLY A 97 17.04 -6.52 30.28
CA GLY A 97 16.78 -6.72 28.85
C GLY A 97 17.40 -5.59 28.03
N ASP A 98 17.91 -5.91 26.84
CA ASP A 98 18.37 -4.91 25.88
C ASP A 98 17.19 -4.38 25.09
N PHE A 99 17.08 -3.05 24.96
CA PHE A 99 16.06 -2.42 24.12
C PHE A 99 16.24 -2.88 22.66
N GLU A 100 15.14 -3.26 22.00
CA GLU A 100 15.12 -3.66 20.60
C GLU A 100 14.40 -2.65 19.72
N ARG A 101 13.16 -2.29 20.10
CA ARG A 101 12.27 -1.50 19.28
C ARG A 101 11.19 -0.83 20.12
N PHE A 102 10.79 0.36 19.67
CA PHE A 102 9.64 1.11 20.11
C PHE A 102 8.77 1.36 18.89
N ASP A 103 7.50 0.99 18.95
CA ASP A 103 6.51 1.30 17.94
C ASP A 103 5.34 2.03 18.58
N LEU A 104 4.74 2.95 17.84
CA LEU A 104 3.56 3.69 18.22
C LEU A 104 2.67 3.87 17.00
N ALA A 105 1.41 3.46 17.11
CA ALA A 105 0.38 3.73 16.12
C ALA A 105 -0.78 4.45 16.80
N LEU A 106 -1.31 5.49 16.17
CA LEU A 106 -2.40 6.27 16.72
C LEU A 106 -3.21 7.01 15.64
N ARG A 107 -4.45 7.35 15.97
CA ARG A 107 -5.22 8.35 15.23
C ARG A 107 -4.87 9.72 15.76
N THR A 108 -4.64 10.67 14.87
CA THR A 108 -4.24 12.04 15.25
C THR A 108 -5.16 13.05 14.62
N LYS A 109 -5.54 14.08 15.40
CA LYS A 109 -6.17 15.29 14.88
C LYS A 109 -5.55 16.52 15.53
N ILE A 110 -5.02 17.41 14.71
CA ILE A 110 -4.52 18.74 15.04
C ILE A 110 -5.40 19.73 14.28
N ALA A 111 -6.19 20.51 15.01
CA ALA A 111 -7.12 21.47 14.42
C ALA A 111 -7.36 22.66 15.36
N GLU A 112 -7.95 23.73 14.85
CA GLU A 112 -8.22 24.92 15.65
C GLU A 112 -9.11 24.63 16.87
N ALA A 113 -8.69 25.21 17.99
CA ALA A 113 -9.38 25.19 19.27
C ALA A 113 -10.62 26.07 19.23
N GLY A 114 -11.76 25.53 19.66
CA GLY A 114 -13.01 26.26 19.83
C GLY A 114 -13.63 26.09 21.21
N GLU A 115 -14.76 26.78 21.39
CA GLU A 115 -15.54 26.81 22.64
C GLU A 115 -16.68 25.77 22.67
N GLY A 116 -16.86 24.99 21.60
CA GLY A 116 -17.94 23.99 21.47
C GLY A 116 -17.69 22.66 22.19
N PRO A 117 -18.68 21.75 22.22
CA PRO A 117 -18.53 20.39 22.77
C PRO A 117 -17.40 19.63 22.05
N GLY A 118 -16.47 19.05 22.80
CA GLY A 118 -15.23 18.46 22.25
C GLY A 118 -14.09 19.46 22.04
N GLY A 119 -14.36 20.76 22.19
CA GLY A 119 -13.35 21.81 22.23
C GLY A 119 -12.79 22.22 20.86
N TRP A 120 -13.37 21.79 19.75
CA TRP A 120 -12.94 22.19 18.41
C TRP A 120 -13.71 23.41 17.94
N LYS A 121 -13.11 24.19 17.04
CA LYS A 121 -13.80 25.29 16.37
C LYS A 121 -14.60 24.72 15.21
N ASP A 122 -15.91 24.95 15.19
CA ASP A 122 -16.77 24.54 14.07
C ASP A 122 -16.31 25.24 12.79
N GLY A 123 -16.00 24.46 11.75
CA GLY A 123 -15.39 24.97 10.51
C GLY A 123 -13.97 25.53 10.70
N GLY A 124 -13.30 25.21 11.81
CA GLY A 124 -11.92 25.57 12.07
C GLY A 124 -10.95 24.82 11.16
N GLU A 125 -9.79 25.42 10.95
CA GLU A 125 -8.74 24.85 10.09
C GLU A 125 -8.22 23.52 10.67
N ILE A 126 -8.16 22.49 9.82
CA ILE A 126 -7.54 21.20 10.14
C ILE A 126 -6.10 21.28 9.66
N PHE A 127 -5.17 21.36 10.62
CA PHE A 127 -3.74 21.33 10.29
C PHE A 127 -3.31 19.93 9.85
N LEU A 128 -3.74 18.91 10.59
CA LEU A 128 -3.44 17.51 10.30
C LEU A 128 -4.49 16.60 10.93
N GLU A 129 -5.06 15.69 10.16
CA GLU A 129 -5.94 14.63 10.63
C GLU A 129 -5.56 13.34 9.91
N THR A 130 -5.34 12.27 10.65
CA THR A 130 -5.03 10.97 10.06
C THR A 130 -5.57 9.84 10.93
N PRO A 131 -6.24 8.85 10.33
CA PRO A 131 -6.65 7.64 11.02
C PRO A 131 -5.48 6.69 11.33
N HIS A 132 -4.30 6.90 10.74
CA HIS A 132 -3.15 6.01 10.88
C HIS A 132 -1.85 6.82 10.84
N LEU A 133 -1.41 7.28 12.01
CA LEU A 133 -0.07 7.82 12.20
C LEU A 133 0.77 6.78 12.94
N SER A 134 1.90 6.39 12.36
CA SER A 134 2.84 5.44 12.93
C SER A 134 4.21 6.06 13.16
N PHE A 135 4.86 5.63 14.24
CA PHE A 135 6.23 5.95 14.59
C PHE A 135 6.94 4.68 15.00
N SER A 136 8.16 4.49 14.54
CA SER A 136 9.01 3.39 14.94
C SER A 136 10.42 3.89 15.23
N TYR A 137 11.04 3.35 16.26
CA TYR A 137 12.43 3.58 16.60
C TYR A 137 13.07 2.27 17.07
N ASN A 138 14.20 1.88 16.50
CA ASN A 138 14.88 0.63 16.87
C ASN A 138 16.22 0.87 17.57
N LYS A 139 16.79 -0.21 18.13
CA LYS A 139 18.08 -0.17 18.84
C LYS A 139 19.27 0.26 17.97
N SER A 140 19.16 0.06 16.66
CA SER A 140 20.17 0.51 15.68
C SER A 140 20.14 2.02 15.49
N GLY A 141 19.12 2.69 16.03
CA GLY A 141 18.88 4.12 15.85
C GLY A 141 18.12 4.43 14.56
N ASP A 142 17.48 3.45 13.93
CA ASP A 142 16.63 3.68 12.78
C ASP A 142 15.29 4.23 13.26
N PHE A 143 14.78 5.22 12.54
CA PHE A 143 13.57 5.94 12.84
C PHE A 143 12.65 5.90 11.62
N THR A 144 11.38 5.57 11.83
CA THR A 144 10.35 5.59 10.80
C THR A 144 9.16 6.39 11.29
N ILE A 145 8.60 7.21 10.41
CA ILE A 145 7.28 7.83 10.59
C ILE A 145 6.46 7.60 9.33
N GLY A 146 5.21 7.20 9.50
CA GLY A 146 4.28 6.96 8.40
C GLY A 146 2.90 7.52 8.70
N GLY A 147 2.21 7.98 7.66
CA GLY A 147 0.83 8.44 7.73
C GLY A 147 0.04 7.85 6.57
N LYS A 148 -1.17 7.36 6.84
CA LYS A 148 -2.13 6.94 5.80
C LYS A 148 -3.42 7.75 5.88
N ASN A 149 -4.04 8.02 4.73
CA ASN A 149 -5.27 8.82 4.61
C ASN A 149 -5.18 10.15 5.38
N VAL A 150 -4.07 10.85 5.18
CA VAL A 150 -3.75 12.12 5.84
C VAL A 150 -4.54 13.24 5.19
N LYS A 151 -5.30 13.94 6.01
CA LYS A 151 -5.91 15.24 5.75
C LYS A 151 -5.01 16.30 6.33
N ALA A 152 -4.63 17.30 5.54
CA ALA A 152 -3.78 18.38 6.04
C ALA A 152 -4.00 19.66 5.25
N HIS A 153 -3.90 20.80 5.93
CA HIS A 153 -3.75 22.08 5.25
C HIS A 153 -2.26 22.40 5.12
N MET A 154 -1.71 22.27 3.91
CA MET A 154 -0.30 22.57 3.64
C MET A 154 -0.17 23.81 2.75
N PHE A 155 0.28 24.90 3.35
CA PHE A 155 0.47 26.21 2.71
C PHE A 155 -0.82 26.81 2.12
N THR A 156 -1.11 26.51 0.86
CA THR A 156 -2.27 27.04 0.10
C THR A 156 -3.14 25.92 -0.45
N TYR A 157 -2.84 24.66 -0.11
CA TYR A 157 -3.52 23.49 -0.62
C TYR A 157 -4.12 22.68 0.53
N ASP A 158 -5.40 22.39 0.39
CA ASP A 158 -6.10 21.39 1.18
C ASP A 158 -5.75 20.00 0.62
N ILE A 159 -5.26 19.13 1.50
CA ILE A 159 -5.00 17.73 1.22
C ILE A 159 -6.10 16.93 1.92
N GLU A 160 -6.84 16.11 1.20
CA GLU A 160 -7.91 15.26 1.74
C GLU A 160 -7.47 13.80 1.95
N HIS A 161 -6.61 13.27 1.09
CA HIS A 161 -6.09 11.91 1.14
C HIS A 161 -4.65 11.87 0.62
N ALA A 162 -3.70 11.90 1.57
CA ALA A 162 -2.31 11.61 1.28
C ALA A 162 -1.76 10.47 2.15
N ASP A 163 -0.85 9.71 1.58
CA ASP A 163 -0.02 8.76 2.29
C ASP A 163 1.42 9.27 2.31
N PHE A 164 2.13 9.08 3.42
CA PHE A 164 3.55 9.39 3.47
C PHE A 164 4.31 8.37 4.31
N ARG A 165 5.59 8.22 3.99
CA ARG A 165 6.54 7.48 4.80
C ARG A 165 7.89 8.17 4.76
N LEU A 166 8.53 8.27 5.92
CA LEU A 166 9.91 8.73 6.05
C LEU A 166 10.67 7.75 6.95
N GLU A 167 11.83 7.34 6.48
CA GLU A 167 12.74 6.45 7.17
C GLU A 167 14.12 7.10 7.25
N ILE A 168 14.67 7.14 8.45
CA ILE A 168 16.03 7.60 8.75
C ILE A 168 16.74 6.43 9.39
N THR A 169 17.66 5.82 8.65
CA THR A 169 18.48 4.72 9.15
C THR A 169 19.84 5.25 9.57
N THR A 170 20.38 4.76 10.69
CA THR A 170 21.66 5.25 11.24
C THR A 170 22.71 4.15 11.44
N ALA A 171 22.32 2.89 11.19
CA ALA A 171 23.21 1.76 11.20
C ALA A 171 24.43 1.97 10.27
N PRO A 172 25.66 1.61 10.69
CA PRO A 172 26.84 1.70 9.83
C PRO A 172 26.67 0.94 8.50
N GLY A 173 26.95 1.60 7.37
CA GLY A 173 26.75 1.02 6.03
C GLY A 173 25.32 1.12 5.51
N ASN A 174 24.39 1.63 6.33
CA ASN A 174 23.01 1.91 5.96
C ASN A 174 22.59 3.28 6.52
N LYS A 175 23.45 4.29 6.52
CA LYS A 175 23.06 5.65 6.94
C LYS A 175 22.33 6.37 5.83
N ASN A 176 21.01 6.31 5.85
CA ASN A 176 20.18 6.81 4.77
C ASN A 176 18.98 7.59 5.31
N ILE A 177 18.49 8.50 4.48
CA ILE A 177 17.19 9.11 4.66
C ILE A 177 16.43 8.82 3.38
N GLN A 178 15.29 8.16 3.51
CA GLN A 178 14.44 7.77 2.41
C GLN A 178 13.01 8.16 2.75
N GLY A 179 12.22 8.54 1.75
CA GLY A 179 10.82 8.83 1.98
C GLY A 179 10.02 8.85 0.71
N GLY A 180 8.71 8.83 0.90
CA GLY A 180 7.72 8.92 -0.16
C GLY A 180 6.49 9.65 0.33
N VAL A 181 5.82 10.32 -0.60
CA VAL A 181 4.49 10.89 -0.42
C VAL A 181 3.65 10.54 -1.64
N THR A 182 2.43 10.11 -1.40
CA THR A 182 1.43 9.83 -2.43
C THR A 182 0.20 10.67 -2.13
N TYR A 183 -0.27 11.40 -3.13
CA TYR A 183 -1.46 12.23 -3.07
C TYR A 183 -2.56 11.60 -3.92
N ASN A 184 -3.73 11.36 -3.35
CA ASN A 184 -4.81 10.56 -3.93
C ASN A 184 -6.07 11.37 -4.29
N ASP A 185 -6.10 12.67 -4.05
CA ASP A 185 -7.30 13.51 -4.31
C ASP A 185 -7.32 14.11 -5.71
N GLY A 186 -6.22 13.93 -6.43
CA GLY A 186 -6.06 14.41 -7.76
C GLY A 186 -5.78 15.91 -7.93
N PHE A 187 -5.14 16.23 -9.05
CA PHE A 187 -4.85 17.61 -9.46
C PHE A 187 -5.50 17.87 -10.81
N GLU A 188 -6.41 18.83 -10.86
CA GLU A 188 -6.99 19.30 -12.11
C GLU A 188 -6.03 20.29 -12.79
N LEU A 189 -5.47 19.87 -13.92
CA LEU A 189 -4.79 20.74 -14.88
C LEU A 189 -5.71 20.96 -16.09
N GLU A 190 -5.49 22.03 -16.86
CA GLU A 190 -6.37 22.45 -17.97
C GLU A 190 -6.75 21.34 -18.97
N ALA A 191 -5.91 20.32 -19.14
CA ALA A 191 -6.15 19.20 -20.05
C ALA A 191 -6.15 17.81 -19.38
N ILE A 192 -5.72 17.70 -18.12
CA ILE A 192 -5.49 16.41 -17.45
C ILE A 192 -5.90 16.53 -15.99
N THR A 193 -6.75 15.62 -15.53
CA THR A 193 -7.03 15.40 -14.12
C THR A 193 -6.11 14.28 -13.66
N LEU A 194 -5.07 14.60 -12.88
CA LEU A 194 -4.29 13.56 -12.20
C LEU A 194 -5.18 13.01 -11.09
N ASP A 195 -5.32 11.70 -10.96
CA ASP A 195 -6.04 11.06 -9.84
C ASP A 195 -5.06 10.78 -8.70
N THR A 196 -3.85 10.32 -9.03
CA THR A 196 -2.82 9.98 -8.05
C THR A 196 -1.47 10.53 -8.49
N VAL A 197 -0.72 11.11 -7.56
CA VAL A 197 0.66 11.55 -7.77
C VAL A 197 1.52 11.10 -6.61
N ALA A 198 2.58 10.35 -6.91
CA ALA A 198 3.53 9.88 -5.90
C ALA A 198 4.94 10.40 -6.19
N GLY A 199 5.66 10.77 -5.13
CA GLY A 199 7.05 11.18 -5.18
C GLY A 199 7.86 10.44 -4.14
N VAL A 200 8.99 9.88 -4.56
CA VAL A 200 9.91 9.15 -3.69
C VAL A 200 11.32 9.70 -3.79
N PHE A 201 12.07 9.63 -2.70
CA PHE A 201 13.46 10.01 -2.66
C PHE A 201 14.25 9.14 -1.69
N GLY A 202 15.55 9.07 -1.92
CA GLY A 202 16.50 8.54 -0.96
C GLY A 202 17.87 9.17 -1.13
N PHE A 203 18.52 9.47 -0.01
CA PHE A 203 19.89 9.96 0.02
C PHE A 203 20.66 9.38 1.22
N GLY A 204 21.90 8.96 1.00
CA GLY A 204 22.72 8.41 2.07
C GLY A 204 23.96 7.67 1.59
N GLU A 205 24.53 6.87 2.48
CA GLU A 205 25.74 6.07 2.21
C GLU A 205 25.48 4.98 1.15
N SER A 206 24.29 4.38 1.15
CA SER A 206 23.97 3.23 0.27
C SER A 206 22.82 3.49 -0.73
N VAL A 207 22.20 4.67 -0.69
CA VAL A 207 21.11 5.07 -1.61
C VAL A 207 21.29 6.52 -2.12
N LEU A 208 20.87 6.76 -3.36
CA LEU A 208 20.76 8.09 -3.96
C LEU A 208 19.80 8.03 -5.14
N TYR A 209 18.51 8.24 -4.90
CA TYR A 209 17.48 8.11 -5.93
C TYR A 209 16.38 9.16 -5.77
N ALA A 210 15.67 9.38 -6.88
CA ALA A 210 14.42 10.10 -6.91
C ALA A 210 13.47 9.40 -7.89
N GLY A 211 12.18 9.46 -7.60
CA GLY A 211 11.15 8.91 -8.46
C GLY A 211 9.87 9.71 -8.37
N LEU A 212 9.13 9.72 -9.48
CA LEU A 212 7.83 10.34 -9.60
C LEU A 212 6.90 9.38 -10.36
N MET A 213 5.67 9.31 -9.91
CA MET A 213 4.58 8.58 -10.56
C MET A 213 3.39 9.53 -10.67
N GLY A 214 2.60 9.37 -11.72
CA GLY A 214 1.27 9.96 -11.79
C GLY A 214 0.34 9.10 -12.64
N ASP A 215 -0.87 8.94 -12.16
CA ASP A 215 -2.00 8.32 -12.87
C ASP A 215 -3.15 9.31 -12.92
N GLY A 216 -3.92 9.33 -14.01
CA GLY A 216 -4.98 10.31 -14.21
C GLY A 216 -5.80 10.08 -15.46
N LYS A 217 -6.57 11.09 -15.86
CA LYS A 217 -7.49 11.09 -17.00
C LYS A 217 -7.33 12.34 -17.86
N ILE A 218 -7.40 12.16 -19.17
CA ILE A 218 -7.52 13.25 -20.14
C ILE A 218 -9.01 13.50 -20.38
N GLU A 219 -9.52 14.61 -19.85
CA GLU A 219 -10.95 14.97 -19.87
C GLU A 219 -11.55 15.00 -21.28
N GLU A 220 -10.81 15.50 -22.27
CA GLU A 220 -11.29 15.65 -23.66
C GLU A 220 -11.67 14.30 -24.30
N PHE A 221 -10.99 13.21 -23.92
CA PHE A 221 -11.17 11.88 -24.51
C PHE A 221 -11.72 10.85 -23.51
N GLY A 222 -11.89 11.22 -22.24
CA GLY A 222 -12.17 10.26 -21.16
C GLY A 222 -11.12 9.15 -21.05
N ALA A 223 -9.90 9.42 -21.49
CA ALA A 223 -8.83 8.42 -21.57
C ALA A 223 -8.00 8.41 -20.29
N ALA A 224 -7.82 7.25 -19.67
CA ALA A 224 -6.92 7.13 -18.53
C ALA A 224 -5.46 7.11 -19.02
N VAL A 225 -4.57 7.75 -18.29
CA VAL A 225 -3.13 7.83 -18.60
C VAL A 225 -2.32 7.69 -17.32
N GLY A 226 -1.14 7.09 -17.43
CA GLY A 226 -0.24 6.95 -16.30
C GLY A 226 1.21 6.92 -16.74
N ALA A 227 2.09 7.48 -15.91
CA ALA A 227 3.52 7.47 -16.14
C ALA A 227 4.28 7.40 -14.82
N SER A 228 5.39 6.68 -14.81
CA SER A 228 6.31 6.69 -13.68
C SER A 228 7.76 6.67 -14.15
N LEU A 229 8.62 7.41 -13.46
CA LEU A 229 10.04 7.49 -13.68
C LEU A 229 10.75 7.37 -12.35
N LEU A 230 11.74 6.49 -12.26
CA LEU A 230 12.65 6.41 -11.13
C LEU A 230 14.08 6.33 -11.62
N PHE A 231 15.00 7.04 -10.98
CA PHE A 231 16.40 7.00 -11.35
C PHE A 231 17.29 7.12 -10.10
N GLY A 232 18.47 6.52 -10.19
CA GLY A 232 19.48 6.57 -9.15
C GLY A 232 19.77 5.22 -8.51
N ARG A 233 20.39 5.25 -7.34
CA ARG A 233 20.84 4.10 -6.57
C ARG A 233 19.81 3.72 -5.49
N ILE A 234 19.29 2.50 -5.59
CA ILE A 234 18.35 1.89 -4.64
C ILE A 234 18.95 0.64 -4.02
N ASN A 235 18.45 0.20 -2.88
CA ASN A 235 18.87 -1.04 -2.23
C ASN A 235 17.66 -1.79 -1.62
N SER A 236 17.91 -2.85 -0.85
CA SER A 236 16.86 -3.60 -0.15
C SER A 236 16.07 -2.75 0.85
N ALA A 237 16.68 -1.74 1.47
CA ALA A 237 16.01 -0.81 2.37
C ALA A 237 15.11 0.20 1.64
N SER A 238 15.21 0.33 0.32
CA SER A 238 14.29 1.15 -0.47
C SER A 238 12.95 0.45 -0.73
N LYS A 239 12.87 -0.87 -0.54
CA LYS A 239 11.74 -1.73 -0.92
C LYS A 239 10.38 -1.18 -0.45
N GLU A 240 10.21 -1.01 0.85
CA GLU A 240 8.92 -0.65 1.44
C GLU A 240 8.46 0.73 0.99
N ILE A 241 9.37 1.70 0.91
CA ILE A 241 9.06 3.06 0.41
C ILE A 241 8.65 3.05 -1.05
N LEU A 242 9.30 2.23 -1.88
CA LEU A 242 8.98 2.11 -3.29
C LEU A 242 7.63 1.40 -3.50
N GLU A 243 7.36 0.33 -2.75
CA GLU A 243 6.07 -0.38 -2.77
C GLU A 243 4.92 0.54 -2.34
N ASP A 244 5.05 1.22 -1.20
CA ASP A 244 4.04 2.12 -0.65
C ASP A 244 3.70 3.32 -1.55
N ASN A 245 4.55 3.62 -2.55
CA ASN A 245 4.41 4.78 -3.43
C ASN A 245 4.37 4.37 -4.91
N GLY A 246 3.86 3.16 -5.19
CA GLY A 246 3.43 2.74 -6.52
C GLY A 246 4.54 2.22 -7.46
N PHE A 247 5.71 1.87 -6.91
CA PHE A 247 6.79 1.20 -7.62
C PHE A 247 6.86 -0.31 -7.30
N GLU A 248 5.80 -0.90 -6.75
CA GLU A 248 5.73 -2.32 -6.38
C GLU A 248 6.21 -3.26 -7.50
N GLN A 249 5.68 -3.05 -8.72
CA GLN A 249 6.05 -3.86 -9.88
C GLN A 249 7.56 -3.83 -10.19
N LEU A 250 8.22 -2.69 -9.97
CA LEU A 250 9.67 -2.59 -10.16
C LEU A 250 10.39 -3.43 -9.09
N VAL A 251 9.99 -3.28 -7.83
CA VAL A 251 10.67 -3.89 -6.68
C VAL A 251 10.68 -5.42 -6.77
N GLU A 252 9.60 -6.05 -7.22
CA GLU A 252 9.56 -7.51 -7.44
C GLU A 252 10.58 -8.00 -8.48
N LYS A 253 10.91 -7.14 -9.46
CA LYS A 253 11.74 -7.48 -10.62
C LYS A 253 13.23 -7.28 -10.37
N ILE A 254 13.59 -6.44 -9.40
CA ILE A 254 14.98 -6.22 -8.97
C ILE A 254 15.29 -7.05 -7.73
N SER A 255 16.31 -7.91 -7.83
CA SER A 255 16.90 -8.54 -6.64
C SER A 255 17.96 -7.61 -6.09
N SER A 256 17.55 -6.66 -5.25
CA SER A 256 18.48 -5.79 -4.55
C SER A 256 19.09 -6.55 -3.37
N ASP A 257 20.13 -7.35 -3.63
CA ASP A 257 21.03 -7.78 -2.55
C ASP A 257 21.62 -6.54 -1.85
N ASN A 258 22.27 -6.70 -0.70
CA ASN A 258 22.79 -5.60 0.13
C ASN A 258 23.71 -4.57 -0.60
N GLY A 259 24.21 -4.89 -1.80
CA GLY A 259 24.94 -3.97 -2.67
C GLY A 259 23.99 -3.18 -3.57
N GLY A 260 23.58 -1.98 -3.12
CA GLY A 260 22.59 -1.17 -3.84
C GLY A 260 22.92 -0.94 -5.33
N MET A 261 21.89 -1.01 -6.18
CA MET A 261 21.99 -0.90 -7.63
C MET A 261 21.61 0.49 -8.14
N THR A 262 22.36 0.99 -9.11
CA THR A 262 22.12 2.27 -9.79
C THR A 262 21.47 2.06 -11.14
N GLY A 263 20.39 2.78 -11.43
CA GLY A 263 19.67 2.56 -12.67
C GLY A 263 18.59 3.58 -12.97
N VAL A 264 17.74 3.18 -13.91
CA VAL A 264 16.55 3.89 -14.34
C VAL A 264 15.40 2.90 -14.54
N TYR A 265 14.20 3.37 -14.23
CA TYR A 265 12.94 2.71 -14.46
C TYR A 265 11.98 3.71 -15.10
N ALA A 266 11.25 3.28 -16.12
CA ALA A 266 10.21 4.07 -16.76
C ALA A 266 9.01 3.18 -17.07
N ARG A 267 7.80 3.71 -16.83
CA ARG A 267 6.52 3.11 -17.17
C ARG A 267 5.64 4.15 -17.85
N ALA A 268 4.87 3.73 -18.83
CA ALA A 268 3.81 4.52 -19.43
C ALA A 268 2.61 3.60 -19.70
N GLN A 269 1.42 4.07 -19.38
CA GLN A 269 0.16 3.39 -19.66
C GLN A 269 -0.89 4.35 -20.21
N GLY A 270 -1.82 3.81 -20.98
CA GLY A 270 -2.98 4.54 -21.47
C GLY A 270 -4.16 3.60 -21.74
N GLU A 271 -5.36 4.07 -21.42
CA GLU A 271 -6.63 3.41 -21.72
C GLU A 271 -7.54 4.39 -22.45
N ILE A 272 -8.14 3.95 -23.56
CA ILE A 272 -9.08 4.74 -24.34
C ILE A 272 -10.44 4.05 -24.32
N PRO A 273 -11.51 4.75 -23.94
CA PRO A 273 -12.86 4.24 -24.12
C PRO A 273 -13.24 4.24 -25.60
N ILE A 274 -13.65 3.09 -26.13
CA ILE A 274 -14.08 2.90 -27.52
C ILE A 274 -15.59 3.13 -27.66
N VAL A 275 -16.38 2.65 -26.71
CA VAL A 275 -17.83 2.81 -26.66
C VAL A 275 -18.26 3.17 -25.25
N GLN A 276 -19.12 4.19 -25.11
CA GLN A 276 -19.69 4.63 -23.83
C GLN A 276 -21.20 4.89 -23.97
N ASP A 277 -21.97 3.88 -24.38
CA ASP A 277 -23.40 4.02 -24.60
C ASP A 277 -24.19 3.68 -23.32
N GLY A 278 -23.89 4.43 -22.25
CA GLY A 278 -24.45 4.20 -20.92
C GLY A 278 -24.17 2.79 -20.41
N CYS A 279 -25.13 2.17 -19.72
CA CYS A 279 -24.97 0.79 -19.24
C CYS A 279 -25.26 -0.28 -20.31
N TRP A 280 -25.73 0.11 -21.51
CA TRP A 280 -26.03 -0.86 -22.57
C TRP A 280 -24.78 -1.48 -23.18
N LEU A 281 -23.77 -0.65 -23.43
CA LEU A 281 -22.49 -1.11 -23.95
C LEU A 281 -21.39 -0.13 -23.56
N LYS A 282 -20.41 -0.62 -22.79
CA LYS A 282 -19.13 0.05 -22.56
C LYS A 282 -18.01 -0.86 -23.03
N LEU A 283 -17.02 -0.27 -23.69
CA LEU A 283 -15.82 -0.98 -24.14
C LEU A 283 -14.64 -0.04 -24.02
N SER A 284 -13.60 -0.48 -23.33
CA SER A 284 -12.31 0.19 -23.23
C SER A 284 -11.21 -0.74 -23.72
N VAL A 285 -10.16 -0.14 -24.27
CA VAL A 285 -8.91 -0.83 -24.60
C VAL A 285 -7.75 -0.03 -24.05
N GLY A 286 -6.74 -0.72 -23.55
CA GLY A 286 -5.58 -0.07 -22.97
C GLY A 286 -4.30 -0.86 -23.19
N GLY A 287 -3.20 -0.21 -22.89
CA GLY A 287 -1.88 -0.80 -22.95
C GLY A 287 -0.91 -0.13 -22.00
N GLU A 288 0.13 -0.87 -21.66
CA GLU A 288 1.18 -0.45 -20.75
C GLU A 288 2.54 -0.94 -21.25
N VAL A 289 3.55 -0.08 -21.13
CA VAL A 289 4.94 -0.38 -21.42
C VAL A 289 5.78 -0.02 -20.21
N GLU A 290 6.66 -0.92 -19.81
CA GLU A 290 7.58 -0.75 -18.71
C GLU A 290 8.99 -1.14 -19.14
N VAL A 291 10.01 -0.38 -18.73
CA VAL A 291 11.42 -0.67 -18.98
C VAL A 291 12.24 -0.34 -17.74
N TRP A 292 13.18 -1.20 -17.38
CA TRP A 292 14.13 -0.94 -16.29
C TRP A 292 15.54 -1.40 -16.64
N TYR A 293 16.51 -0.69 -16.10
CA TYR A 293 17.92 -1.04 -16.21
C TYR A 293 18.66 -0.57 -14.95
N PHE A 294 19.16 -1.52 -14.16
CA PHE A 294 19.89 -1.31 -12.93
C PHE A 294 21.20 -2.10 -12.93
N THR A 295 22.26 -1.53 -12.34
CA THR A 295 23.57 -2.18 -12.21
C THR A 295 24.28 -1.73 -10.93
N GLY A 296 25.01 -2.65 -10.30
CA GLY A 296 25.77 -2.40 -9.06
C GLY A 296 26.62 -3.61 -8.71
N ASP A 297 27.81 -3.38 -8.12
CA ASP A 297 28.70 -4.43 -7.59
C ASP A 297 28.89 -5.68 -8.47
N GLY A 298 29.05 -5.48 -9.79
CA GLY A 298 29.23 -6.56 -10.77
C GLY A 298 27.94 -7.27 -11.20
N GLN A 299 26.81 -6.86 -10.64
CA GLN A 299 25.47 -7.30 -10.98
C GLN A 299 24.77 -6.33 -11.94
N SER A 300 23.84 -6.87 -12.71
CA SER A 300 22.88 -6.08 -13.47
C SER A 300 21.52 -6.76 -13.51
N ALA A 301 20.49 -5.93 -13.41
CA ALA A 301 19.09 -6.30 -13.50
C ALA A 301 18.40 -5.38 -14.53
N TYR A 302 17.89 -5.95 -15.62
CA TYR A 302 17.23 -5.18 -16.65
C TYR A 302 16.10 -5.97 -17.28
N GLY A 303 15.17 -5.27 -17.93
CA GLY A 303 14.06 -5.91 -18.59
C GLY A 303 13.05 -4.92 -19.11
N GLY A 304 11.96 -5.49 -19.60
CA GLY A 304 10.79 -4.72 -20.00
C GLY A 304 9.53 -5.57 -19.94
N SER A 305 8.40 -4.89 -19.83
CA SER A 305 7.06 -5.45 -19.92
C SER A 305 6.25 -4.71 -20.98
N LEU A 306 5.45 -5.48 -21.71
CA LEU A 306 4.41 -4.97 -22.59
C LEU A 306 3.10 -5.63 -22.19
N ARG A 307 2.07 -4.84 -21.96
CA ARG A 307 0.74 -5.32 -21.63
C ARG A 307 -0.30 -4.66 -22.52
N GLY A 308 -1.30 -5.42 -22.94
CA GLY A 308 -2.46 -4.94 -23.66
C GLY A 308 -3.71 -5.60 -23.11
N TYR A 309 -4.76 -4.81 -22.92
CA TYR A 309 -5.99 -5.29 -22.31
C TYR A 309 -7.22 -4.63 -22.94
N ALA A 310 -8.35 -5.32 -22.82
CA ALA A 310 -9.65 -4.81 -23.22
C ALA A 310 -10.68 -5.26 -22.19
N HIS A 311 -11.58 -4.36 -21.83
CA HIS A 311 -12.67 -4.68 -20.91
C HIS A 311 -13.94 -3.94 -21.31
N GLY A 312 -15.08 -4.48 -20.87
CA GLY A 312 -16.35 -3.90 -21.22
C GLY A 312 -17.52 -4.48 -20.47
N GLU A 313 -18.61 -3.73 -20.52
CA GLU A 313 -19.89 -4.07 -19.91
C GLU A 313 -20.95 -4.10 -21.00
N ALA A 314 -21.89 -5.03 -20.93
CA ALA A 314 -23.03 -5.11 -21.82
C ALA A 314 -24.32 -5.37 -21.02
N LEU A 315 -25.40 -4.70 -21.44
CA LEU A 315 -26.74 -4.84 -20.85
C LEU A 315 -26.78 -4.61 -19.33
N CYS A 316 -25.80 -3.91 -18.76
CA CYS A 316 -25.67 -3.62 -17.32
C CYS A 316 -25.55 -4.86 -16.42
N VAL A 317 -25.42 -6.06 -17.01
CA VAL A 317 -25.44 -7.35 -16.30
C VAL A 317 -24.32 -8.29 -16.75
N VAL A 318 -23.66 -8.02 -17.87
CA VAL A 318 -22.52 -8.80 -18.37
C VAL A 318 -21.29 -7.91 -18.34
N SER A 319 -20.21 -8.42 -17.77
CA SER A 319 -18.90 -7.79 -17.77
C SER A 319 -17.88 -8.77 -18.33
N ALA A 320 -16.89 -8.27 -19.05
CA ALA A 320 -15.79 -9.10 -19.54
C ALA A 320 -14.49 -8.31 -19.58
N ARG A 321 -13.39 -9.02 -19.37
CA ARG A 321 -12.04 -8.48 -19.53
C ARG A 321 -11.12 -9.54 -20.07
N GLY A 322 -10.24 -9.14 -20.97
CA GLY A 322 -9.10 -9.92 -21.41
C GLY A 322 -7.82 -9.11 -21.28
N ASP A 323 -6.75 -9.80 -20.93
CA ASP A 323 -5.43 -9.21 -20.71
C ASP A 323 -4.36 -10.10 -21.33
N VAL A 324 -3.34 -9.48 -21.91
CA VAL A 324 -2.15 -10.15 -22.42
C VAL A 324 -0.93 -9.35 -22.00
N SER A 325 -0.01 -10.00 -21.29
CA SER A 325 1.25 -9.41 -20.86
C SER A 325 2.44 -10.25 -21.32
N LEU A 326 3.54 -9.56 -21.61
CA LEU A 326 4.81 -10.12 -22.02
C LEU A 326 5.91 -9.41 -21.23
N THR A 327 6.58 -10.15 -20.37
CA THR A 327 7.67 -9.66 -19.53
C THR A 327 8.96 -10.40 -19.85
N MET A 328 10.04 -9.66 -20.06
CA MET A 328 11.39 -10.21 -20.13
C MET A 328 12.22 -9.56 -19.04
N ASN A 329 12.85 -10.36 -18.20
CA ASN A 329 13.73 -9.87 -17.15
C ASN A 329 15.04 -10.66 -17.08
N LYS A 330 16.11 -9.94 -16.81
CA LYS A 330 17.43 -10.45 -16.51
C LYS A 330 17.78 -10.01 -15.11
N LYS A 331 18.30 -10.93 -14.31
CA LYS A 331 18.97 -10.63 -13.03
C LYS A 331 20.21 -11.50 -12.87
N GLN A 332 20.98 -11.31 -11.80
CA GLN A 332 22.02 -12.26 -11.43
C GLN A 332 21.57 -13.15 -10.28
N ILE A 333 21.80 -14.45 -10.41
CA ILE A 333 21.57 -15.45 -9.36
C ILE A 333 22.88 -16.20 -9.17
N ASN A 334 23.44 -16.19 -7.96
CA ASN A 334 24.71 -16.84 -7.65
C ASN A 334 25.86 -16.43 -8.60
N GLY A 335 25.91 -15.15 -8.98
CA GLY A 335 26.93 -14.62 -9.90
C GLY A 335 26.77 -15.05 -11.37
N GLN A 336 25.67 -15.72 -11.73
CA GLN A 336 25.35 -16.08 -13.11
C GLN A 336 24.18 -15.26 -13.64
N ASP A 337 24.22 -14.91 -14.92
CA ASP A 337 23.12 -14.24 -15.58
C ASP A 337 21.91 -15.18 -15.69
N ALA A 338 20.84 -14.78 -15.02
CA ALA A 338 19.56 -15.47 -14.96
C ALA A 338 18.56 -14.69 -15.80
N LEU A 339 18.11 -15.28 -16.90
CA LEU A 339 17.11 -14.70 -17.79
C LEU A 339 15.80 -15.44 -17.60
N LYS A 340 14.71 -14.69 -17.59
CA LYS A 340 13.36 -15.21 -17.50
C LYS A 340 12.46 -14.41 -18.45
N PHE A 341 11.60 -15.14 -19.12
CA PHE A 341 10.59 -14.61 -20.02
C PHE A 341 9.24 -15.17 -19.56
N GLU A 342 8.24 -14.31 -19.46
CA GLU A 342 6.89 -14.65 -19.02
C GLU A 342 5.90 -14.04 -19.99
N GLY A 343 5.02 -14.87 -20.54
CA GLY A 343 3.83 -14.43 -21.23
C GLY A 343 2.62 -14.94 -20.46
N GLU A 344 1.72 -14.04 -20.09
CA GLU A 344 0.44 -14.39 -19.48
C GLU A 344 -0.68 -13.83 -20.35
N GLY A 345 -1.68 -14.67 -20.66
CA GLY A 345 -2.91 -14.24 -21.30
C GLY A 345 -4.09 -14.80 -20.51
N TRP A 346 -5.03 -13.95 -20.14
CA TRP A 346 -6.22 -14.37 -19.42
C TRP A 346 -7.47 -13.67 -19.91
N ILE A 347 -8.61 -14.32 -19.69
CA ILE A 347 -9.93 -13.77 -19.95
C ILE A 347 -10.84 -14.13 -18.77
N ALA A 348 -11.63 -13.18 -18.33
CA ALA A 348 -12.69 -13.42 -17.36
C ALA A 348 -13.97 -12.71 -17.79
N GLY A 349 -15.10 -13.26 -17.36
CA GLY A 349 -16.43 -12.71 -17.55
C GLY A 349 -17.20 -12.76 -16.24
N GLY A 350 -17.99 -11.73 -15.99
CA GLY A 350 -18.85 -11.57 -14.82
C GLY A 350 -20.32 -11.40 -15.23
N LEU A 351 -21.21 -11.89 -14.37
CA LEU A 351 -22.65 -11.69 -14.47
C LEU A 351 -23.17 -11.11 -13.16
N THR A 352 -24.06 -10.12 -13.25
CA THR A 352 -24.67 -9.52 -12.07
C THR A 352 -26.15 -9.19 -12.26
N ILE A 353 -26.90 -9.13 -11.17
CA ILE A 353 -28.31 -8.70 -11.15
C ILE A 353 -28.41 -7.18 -10.94
N TRP A 354 -27.41 -6.57 -10.33
CA TRP A 354 -27.40 -5.14 -10.02
C TRP A 354 -26.53 -4.39 -11.02
N PRO A 355 -27.00 -3.28 -11.60
CA PRO A 355 -26.15 -2.47 -12.47
C PRO A 355 -24.92 -1.96 -11.70
N GLY A 356 -23.72 -2.23 -12.23
CA GLY A 356 -22.44 -1.71 -11.70
C GLY A 356 -21.74 -2.58 -10.66
N SER A 357 -22.30 -3.73 -10.28
CA SER A 357 -21.66 -4.65 -9.31
C SER A 357 -20.64 -5.60 -9.91
N CYS A 358 -20.48 -5.65 -11.23
CA CYS A 358 -19.33 -6.29 -11.87
C CYS A 358 -18.54 -5.21 -12.61
N SER A 359 -17.43 -4.73 -12.04
CA SER A 359 -16.65 -3.63 -12.62
C SER A 359 -15.36 -4.15 -13.24
N PRO A 360 -15.37 -4.56 -14.53
CA PRO A 360 -14.20 -5.21 -15.12
C PRO A 360 -12.98 -4.30 -15.24
N GLY A 361 -13.15 -2.98 -15.15
CA GLY A 361 -12.06 -2.01 -15.05
C GLY A 361 -11.29 -2.07 -13.74
N SER A 362 -11.91 -2.47 -12.62
CA SER A 362 -11.23 -2.60 -11.33
C SER A 362 -10.40 -3.88 -11.21
N TRP A 363 -10.60 -4.85 -12.11
CA TRP A 363 -9.90 -6.13 -12.05
C TRP A 363 -8.38 -5.97 -12.15
N GLY A 364 -7.61 -6.78 -11.42
CA GLY A 364 -6.17 -6.61 -11.34
C GLY A 364 -5.45 -6.85 -12.67
N ALA A 365 -4.17 -6.49 -12.72
CA ALA A 365 -3.36 -6.56 -13.93
C ALA A 365 -2.92 -7.97 -14.34
N THR A 366 -2.99 -8.93 -13.42
CA THR A 366 -2.51 -10.31 -13.61
C THR A 366 -3.61 -11.30 -13.27
N TRP A 367 -3.48 -12.54 -13.74
CA TRP A 367 -4.39 -13.61 -13.35
C TRP A 367 -4.41 -13.78 -11.83
N LYS A 368 -3.29 -13.65 -11.11
CA LYS A 368 -3.29 -13.75 -9.63
C LYS A 368 -3.99 -12.59 -8.94
N GLY A 369 -3.92 -11.38 -9.52
CA GLY A 369 -4.67 -10.21 -9.07
C GLY A 369 -6.09 -10.15 -9.63
N ARG A 370 -6.60 -11.21 -10.28
CA ARG A 370 -8.03 -11.30 -10.61
C ARG A 370 -8.82 -11.31 -9.30
N TRP A 371 -9.88 -10.51 -9.21
CA TRP A 371 -10.71 -10.52 -8.00
C TRP A 371 -12.13 -10.97 -8.29
N TRP A 372 -12.59 -11.79 -7.35
CA TRP A 372 -13.93 -12.31 -7.16
C TRP A 372 -14.76 -11.51 -6.13
N ASN A 373 -14.16 -10.48 -5.52
CA ASN A 373 -14.75 -9.74 -4.40
C ASN A 373 -15.79 -8.68 -4.80
N ASP A 374 -16.12 -8.60 -6.09
CA ASP A 374 -17.23 -7.83 -6.59
C ASP A 374 -18.54 -8.43 -6.02
N SER A 375 -19.08 -7.79 -4.99
CA SER A 375 -20.31 -8.26 -4.33
C SER A 375 -21.43 -8.39 -5.35
N TRP A 376 -22.08 -9.55 -5.39
CA TRP A 376 -23.14 -9.89 -6.36
C TRP A 376 -22.66 -10.05 -7.81
N CYS A 377 -21.41 -10.43 -8.02
CA CYS A 377 -20.84 -10.76 -9.32
C CYS A 377 -20.46 -12.25 -9.39
N TRP A 378 -21.20 -13.03 -10.19
CA TRP A 378 -20.76 -14.39 -10.55
C TRP A 378 -19.75 -14.29 -11.66
N GLN A 379 -18.58 -14.92 -11.53
CA GLN A 379 -17.55 -14.76 -12.55
C GLN A 379 -17.01 -16.12 -13.01
N ALA A 380 -16.35 -16.13 -14.15
CA ALA A 380 -15.64 -17.28 -14.67
C ALA A 380 -14.48 -16.78 -15.50
N GLY A 381 -13.33 -17.45 -15.40
CA GLY A 381 -12.16 -17.06 -16.18
C GLY A 381 -11.25 -18.23 -16.50
N ALA A 382 -10.35 -17.97 -17.44
CA ALA A 382 -9.27 -18.87 -17.78
C ALA A 382 -8.00 -18.09 -18.10
N ALA A 383 -6.86 -18.67 -17.78
CA ALA A 383 -5.55 -18.14 -18.06
C ALA A 383 -4.66 -19.18 -18.74
N ALA A 384 -3.76 -18.66 -19.55
CA ALA A 384 -2.64 -19.38 -20.12
C ALA A 384 -1.37 -18.61 -19.80
N GLU A 385 -0.40 -19.30 -19.23
CA GLU A 385 0.88 -18.74 -18.87
C GLU A 385 1.99 -19.57 -19.55
N ILE A 386 2.98 -18.88 -20.08
CA ILE A 386 4.16 -19.46 -20.70
C ILE A 386 5.37 -18.80 -20.06
N ILE A 387 6.20 -19.61 -19.41
CA ILE A 387 7.41 -19.14 -18.75
C ILE A 387 8.62 -19.86 -19.36
N TRP A 388 9.65 -19.10 -19.72
CA TRP A 388 10.97 -19.64 -19.99
C TRP A 388 11.95 -19.15 -18.93
N LYS A 389 12.77 -20.08 -18.42
CA LYS A 389 13.79 -19.82 -17.41
C LYS A 389 15.15 -20.34 -17.87
N SER A 390 16.19 -19.54 -17.69
CA SER A 390 17.57 -19.99 -17.89
C SER A 390 18.02 -20.96 -16.80
N LYS A 391 19.15 -21.63 -17.02
CA LYS A 391 19.77 -22.62 -16.12
C LYS A 391 20.06 -22.08 -14.72
N ALA A 392 20.34 -20.78 -14.65
CA ALA A 392 20.59 -20.09 -13.38
C ALA A 392 19.31 -19.98 -12.52
N TYR A 393 18.12 -20.00 -13.14
CA TYR A 393 16.84 -20.06 -12.43
C TYR A 393 16.45 -21.49 -12.05
N GLN A 394 16.59 -22.43 -12.99
CA GLN A 394 16.25 -23.83 -12.76
C GLN A 394 17.25 -24.73 -13.50
N PRO A 395 17.77 -25.80 -12.87
CA PRO A 395 18.83 -26.65 -13.45
C PRO A 395 18.48 -27.22 -14.83
N THR A 396 17.20 -27.48 -15.05
CA THR A 396 16.64 -27.82 -16.36
C THR A 396 16.22 -26.54 -17.07
N ASN A 397 17.01 -26.08 -18.06
CA ASN A 397 16.54 -25.09 -19.03
C ASN A 397 15.20 -25.59 -19.59
N GLY A 398 14.15 -24.78 -19.51
CA GLY A 398 12.84 -25.24 -19.94
C GLY A 398 11.86 -24.12 -20.16
N TRP A 399 11.05 -24.30 -21.20
CA TRP A 399 9.74 -23.69 -21.28
C TRP A 399 8.81 -24.49 -20.36
N SER A 400 8.08 -23.81 -19.49
CA SER A 400 6.90 -24.33 -18.83
C SER A 400 5.69 -23.60 -19.37
N TYR A 401 4.57 -24.31 -19.45
CA TYR A 401 3.28 -23.70 -19.69
C TYR A 401 2.31 -24.16 -18.60
N SER A 402 1.41 -23.26 -18.23
CA SER A 402 0.34 -23.47 -17.26
C SER A 402 -0.96 -23.04 -17.93
N LEU A 403 -2.01 -23.83 -17.72
CA LEU A 403 -3.37 -23.44 -18.01
C LEU A 403 -4.11 -23.48 -16.69
N ASP A 404 -4.88 -22.43 -16.42
CA ASP A 404 -5.68 -22.34 -15.21
C ASP A 404 -7.10 -21.87 -15.57
N ALA A 405 -8.07 -22.27 -14.77
CA ALA A 405 -9.46 -21.86 -14.93
C ALA A 405 -10.13 -21.86 -13.56
N ASP A 406 -10.96 -20.85 -13.33
CA ASP A 406 -11.51 -20.55 -12.02
C ASP A 406 -12.91 -19.93 -12.15
N TYR A 407 -13.75 -20.12 -11.13
CA TYR A 407 -15.15 -19.68 -11.11
C TYR A 407 -15.68 -19.46 -9.69
N GLU A 408 -16.58 -18.49 -9.54
CA GLU A 408 -17.32 -18.16 -8.30
C GLU A 408 -18.79 -17.83 -8.58
#